data_AF-A0A2T1E4I6-F1
#
_entry.id   AF-A0A2T1E4I6-F1
#
_cell.length_a   1.000
_cell.length_b   1.000
_cell.length_c   1.000
_cell.angle_alpha   90.00
_cell.angle_beta   90.00
_cell.angle_gamma   90.00
#
_symmetry.space_group_name_H-M   'P 1'
#
loop_
_entity.id
_entity.type
_entity.pdbx_description
1 polymer ?
#
loop_
_entity_poly.entity_id
_entity_poly.type
_entity_poly.pdbx_seq_one_letter_code
_entity_poly.pdbx_strand_id
1 'polypeptide(L)'
;MSALDLFVKANVDLSDYWPKDQEGKPKTVNSVYESLLNTPNKISRNTLKLALDGKLDRGYFSNQVKLARAASAWAGREITPNDLLKIEEDDGG
;
A
#
# COMPACT_ATOMS: atom_id res chain seq x y z
N MET A 1 -25.19 24.80 -13.51
CA MET A 1 -24.86 23.38 -13.30
C MET A 1 -23.46 23.34 -12.71
N SER A 2 -23.33 23.07 -11.42
CA SER A 2 -22.00 22.85 -10.84
C SER A 2 -21.56 21.48 -11.32
N ALA A 3 -20.40 21.38 -11.96
CA ALA A 3 -19.77 20.10 -12.17
C ALA A 3 -19.63 19.46 -10.78
N LEU A 4 -20.29 18.32 -10.57
CA LEU A 4 -19.91 17.42 -9.49
C LEU A 4 -18.47 17.03 -9.81
N ASP A 5 -17.51 17.69 -9.17
CA ASP A 5 -16.18 17.15 -9.04
C ASP A 5 -16.38 15.77 -8.40
N LEU A 6 -16.36 14.71 -9.22
CA LEU A 6 -16.22 13.36 -8.72
C LEU A 6 -14.87 13.35 -8.02
N PHE A 7 -14.87 13.55 -6.70
CA PHE A 7 -13.70 13.38 -5.86
C PHE A 7 -13.41 11.88 -5.80
N VAL A 8 -12.76 11.38 -6.84
CA VAL A 8 -12.25 10.01 -6.87
C VAL A 8 -11.16 9.91 -5.81
N LYS A 9 -11.52 9.32 -4.66
CA LYS A 9 -10.55 9.00 -3.62
C LYS A 9 -9.82 7.75 -4.05
N ALA A 10 -8.50 7.88 -4.18
CA ALA A 10 -7.64 6.76 -4.52
C ALA A 10 -6.60 6.61 -3.41
N ASN A 11 -6.67 5.48 -2.72
CA ASN A 11 -5.77 5.12 -1.65
C ASN A 11 -4.88 3.96 -2.08
N VAL A 12 -3.70 3.89 -1.48
CA VAL A 12 -2.80 2.74 -1.61
C VAL A 12 -3.18 1.72 -0.55
N ASP A 13 -3.51 0.51 -0.99
CA ASP A 13 -3.82 -0.64 -0.14
C ASP A 13 -2.83 -1.78 -0.40
N LEU A 14 -2.20 -2.26 0.66
CA LEU A 14 -1.23 -3.34 0.62
C LEU A 14 -1.72 -4.63 1.31
N SER A 15 -2.91 -4.63 1.88
CA SER A 15 -3.46 -5.75 2.67
C SER A 15 -3.40 -7.10 1.94
N ASP A 16 -3.71 -7.12 0.65
CA ASP A 16 -3.72 -8.33 -0.19
C ASP A 16 -2.31 -8.93 -0.44
N TYR A 17 -1.26 -8.11 -0.27
CA TYR A 17 0.14 -8.48 -0.52
C TYR A 17 0.97 -8.55 0.75
N TRP A 18 0.34 -8.41 1.91
CA TRP A 18 1.05 -8.32 3.17
C TRP A 18 1.73 -9.65 3.53
N PRO A 19 3.03 -9.63 3.89
CA PRO A 19 3.78 -10.86 4.10
C PRO A 19 3.29 -11.62 5.34
N LYS A 20 3.30 -12.94 5.24
CA LYS A 20 2.96 -13.86 6.33
C LYS A 20 4.21 -14.48 6.95
N ASP A 21 4.10 -14.90 8.21
CA ASP A 21 5.14 -15.67 8.90
C ASP A 21 5.07 -17.17 8.55
N GLN A 22 5.89 -17.97 9.23
CA GLN A 22 5.96 -19.43 9.01
C GLN A 22 4.68 -20.16 9.41
N GLU A 23 3.85 -19.56 10.26
CA GLU A 23 2.55 -20.10 10.66
C GLU A 23 1.41 -19.62 9.74
N GLY A 24 1.73 -18.84 8.71
CA GLY A 24 0.75 -18.24 7.81
C GLY A 24 0.02 -17.02 8.37
N LYS A 25 0.45 -16.49 9.53
CA LYS A 25 -0.14 -15.30 10.14
C LYS A 25 0.46 -14.03 9.54
N PRO A 26 -0.31 -12.93 9.39
CA PRO A 26 0.23 -11.67 8.92
C PRO A 26 1.36 -11.17 9.82
N LYS A 27 2.50 -10.77 9.24
CA LYS A 27 3.60 -10.16 10.01
C LYS A 27 3.16 -8.84 10.62
N THR A 28 3.74 -8.46 11.75
CA THR A 28 3.48 -7.14 12.34
C THR A 28 4.09 -6.03 11.49
N VAL A 29 3.51 -4.81 11.55
CA VAL A 29 4.08 -3.62 10.89
C VAL A 29 5.53 -3.38 11.31
N ASN A 30 5.88 -3.63 12.58
CA ASN A 30 7.24 -3.46 13.05
C ASN A 30 8.20 -4.50 12.44
N SER A 31 7.81 -5.77 12.35
CA SER A 31 8.62 -6.81 11.71
C SER A 31 8.85 -6.51 10.22
N VAL A 32 7.82 -6.05 9.51
CA VAL A 32 7.95 -5.64 8.10
C VAL A 32 8.88 -4.43 7.97
N TYR A 33 8.71 -3.42 8.81
CA TYR A 33 9.60 -2.25 8.84
C TYR A 33 11.07 -2.62 9.04
N GLU A 34 11.36 -3.50 9.99
CA GLU A 34 12.72 -4.00 10.26
C GLU A 34 13.31 -4.72 9.04
N SER A 35 12.50 -5.53 8.34
CA SER A 35 12.94 -6.23 7.12
C SER A 35 13.29 -5.29 5.95
N LEU A 36 12.71 -4.09 5.92
CA LEU A 36 12.94 -3.10 4.86
C LEU A 36 14.03 -2.08 5.20
N LEU A 37 14.49 -2.04 6.44
CA LEU A 37 15.29 -0.95 7.01
C LEU A 37 16.63 -0.74 6.30
N ASN A 38 17.22 -1.82 5.79
CA ASN A 38 18.49 -1.85 5.06
C ASN A 38 18.32 -2.11 3.55
N THR A 39 17.13 -1.85 3.02
CA THR A 39 16.82 -2.05 1.59
C THR A 39 16.60 -0.70 0.90
N PRO A 40 16.74 -0.62 -0.43
CA PRO A 40 16.32 0.55 -1.21
C PRO A 40 14.82 0.88 -1.05
N ASN A 41 14.02 -0.09 -0.60
CA ASN A 41 12.58 0.04 -0.37
C ASN A 41 12.24 0.46 1.07
N LYS A 42 13.18 1.08 1.79
CA LYS A 42 12.90 1.63 3.14
C LYS A 42 11.73 2.61 3.09
N ILE A 43 10.73 2.30 3.91
CA ILE A 43 9.48 3.06 4.11
C ILE A 43 9.26 3.25 5.61
N SER A 44 8.63 4.34 6.02
CA SER A 44 8.33 4.59 7.44
C SER A 44 7.28 3.62 7.98
N ARG A 45 7.32 3.32 9.29
CA ARG A 45 6.27 2.53 9.95
C ARG A 45 4.86 3.10 9.73
N ASN A 46 4.73 4.43 9.77
CA ASN A 46 3.45 5.09 9.60
C ASN A 46 2.89 4.88 8.18
N THR A 47 3.74 5.00 7.16
CA THR A 47 3.37 4.74 5.77
C THR A 47 2.96 3.28 5.57
N LEU A 48 3.69 2.32 6.17
CA LEU A 48 3.32 0.90 6.13
C LEU A 48 1.96 0.65 6.79
N LYS A 49 1.71 1.25 7.96
CA LYS A 49 0.43 1.13 8.66
C LYS A 49 -0.71 1.70 7.81
N LEU A 50 -0.56 2.91 7.28
CA LEU A 50 -1.57 3.54 6.42
C LEU A 50 -1.83 2.72 5.16
N ALA A 51 -0.80 2.16 4.52
CA ALA A 51 -0.95 1.32 3.34
C ALA A 51 -1.64 -0.01 3.69
N LEU A 52 -1.32 -0.62 4.82
CA LEU A 52 -1.98 -1.84 5.30
C LEU A 52 -3.47 -1.58 5.61
N ASP A 53 -3.77 -0.41 6.16
CA ASP A 53 -5.14 0.01 6.48
C ASP A 53 -5.91 0.55 5.25
N GLY A 54 -5.30 0.59 4.05
CA GLY A 54 -5.92 1.14 2.83
C GLY A 54 -6.16 2.65 2.87
N LYS A 55 -5.43 3.39 3.70
CA LYS A 55 -5.61 4.82 4.01
C LYS A 55 -4.44 5.70 3.55
N LEU A 56 -3.46 5.13 2.88
CA LEU A 56 -2.32 5.90 2.41
C LEU A 56 -2.71 6.68 1.14
N ASP A 57 -2.71 8.01 1.24
CA ASP A 57 -2.96 8.89 0.11
C ASP A 57 -1.95 8.65 -1.03
N ARG A 58 -2.45 8.63 -2.27
CA ARG A 58 -1.66 8.50 -3.49
C ARG A 58 -0.60 9.61 -3.70
N GLY A 59 -0.64 10.72 -2.97
CA GLY A 59 0.26 11.86 -3.15
C GLY A 59 1.77 11.56 -3.05
N TYR A 60 2.16 10.41 -2.47
CA TYR A 60 3.56 10.03 -2.32
C TYR A 60 4.00 8.97 -3.35
N PHE A 61 4.21 9.39 -4.61
CA PHE A 61 4.62 8.50 -5.70
C PHE A 61 5.85 7.63 -5.38
N SER A 62 6.86 8.20 -4.70
CA SER A 62 8.06 7.45 -4.30
C SER A 62 7.77 6.32 -3.30
N ASN A 63 6.78 6.49 -2.43
CA ASN A 63 6.35 5.45 -1.50
C ASN A 63 5.57 4.35 -2.24
N GLN A 64 4.73 4.71 -3.21
CA GLN A 64 4.01 3.71 -4.01
C GLN A 64 4.96 2.76 -4.74
N VAL A 65 5.99 3.31 -5.40
CA VAL A 65 6.98 2.48 -6.11
C VAL A 65 7.71 1.55 -5.16
N LYS A 66 8.09 2.02 -3.96
CA LYS A 66 8.76 1.18 -2.96
C LYS A 66 7.82 0.11 -2.40
N LEU A 67 6.55 0.45 -2.16
CA LEU A 67 5.52 -0.47 -1.68
C LEU A 67 5.26 -1.56 -2.73
N ALA A 68 5.14 -1.19 -4.01
CA ALA A 68 4.95 -2.12 -5.12
C ALA A 68 6.14 -3.09 -5.26
N ARG A 69 7.38 -2.59 -5.14
CA ARG A 69 8.58 -3.45 -5.14
C ARG A 69 8.62 -4.39 -3.94
N ALA A 70 8.25 -3.91 -2.76
CA ALA A 70 8.19 -4.74 -1.56
C ALA A 70 7.10 -5.82 -1.70
N ALA A 71 5.91 -5.45 -2.16
CA ALA A 71 4.81 -6.36 -2.48
C ALA A 71 5.21 -7.41 -3.51
N SER A 72 5.94 -7.02 -4.56
CA SER A 72 6.46 -7.95 -5.56
C SER A 72 7.37 -9.01 -4.95
N ALA A 73 8.28 -8.57 -4.07
CA ALA A 73 9.20 -9.48 -3.37
C ALA A 73 8.47 -10.44 -2.43
N TRP A 74 7.38 -10.00 -1.79
CA TRP A 74 6.58 -10.84 -0.90
C TRP A 74 5.67 -11.82 -1.64
N ALA A 75 5.09 -11.37 -2.76
CA ALA A 75 4.15 -12.17 -3.56
C ALA A 75 4.86 -13.13 -4.53
N GLY A 76 6.17 -12.97 -4.77
CA GLY A 76 6.92 -13.78 -5.74
C GLY A 76 6.51 -13.54 -7.20
N ARG A 77 5.85 -12.42 -7.48
CA ARG A 77 5.40 -12.00 -8.82
C ARG A 77 5.47 -10.48 -8.93
N GLU A 78 5.41 -9.97 -10.15
CA GLU A 78 5.36 -8.52 -10.38
C GLU A 78 4.06 -7.91 -9.84
N ILE A 79 4.21 -6.88 -9.00
CA ILE A 79 3.16 -5.99 -8.47
C ILE A 79 3.56 -4.57 -8.83
N THR A 80 2.69 -3.88 -9.56
CA THR A 80 2.88 -2.50 -9.98
C THR A 80 2.23 -1.53 -9.00
N PRO A 81 2.58 -0.23 -9.01
CA PRO A 81 1.89 0.77 -8.21
C PRO A 81 0.37 0.80 -8.43
N ASN A 82 -0.10 0.55 -9.67
CA ASN A 82 -1.53 0.54 -9.98
C ASN A 82 -2.25 -0.64 -9.32
N ASP A 83 -1.59 -1.78 -9.15
CA ASP A 83 -2.17 -2.95 -8.47
C ASP A 83 -2.42 -2.70 -6.97
N LEU A 84 -1.81 -1.65 -6.41
CA LEU A 84 -2.02 -1.23 -5.03
C LEU A 84 -3.07 -0.12 -4.89
N LEU A 85 -3.54 0.48 -6.00
CA LEU A 85 -4.50 1.57 -5.93
C LEU A 85 -5.92 1.00 -5.79
N LYS A 86 -6.58 1.33 -4.67
CA LYS A 86 -8.02 1.14 -4.50
C LYS A 86 -8.71 2.49 -4.70
N ILE A 87 -9.62 2.51 -5.65
CA ILE A 87 -10.44 3.67 -5.96
C ILE A 87 -11.77 3.48 -5.23
N GLU A 88 -12.07 4.39 -4.32
CA GLU A 88 -13.40 4.53 -3.73
C GLU A 88 -14.17 5.52 -4.61
N GLU A 89 -15.15 5.00 -5.35
CA GLU A 89 -16.15 5.82 -6.01
C GLU A 89 -17.16 6.26 -4.92
N ASP A 90 -17.20 7.56 -4.64
CA ASP A 90 -18.24 8.13 -3.79
C ASP A 90 -19.52 8.19 -4.63
N ASP A 91 -20.32 7.12 -4.59
CA ASP A 91 -21.68 7.11 -5.11
C ASP A 91 -22.49 8.09 -4.28
N GLY A 92 -22.43 9.37 -4.64
CA GLY A 92 -23.09 10.47 -3.93
C GLY A 92 -24.54 10.14 -3.59
N GLY A 93 -24.77 9.85 -2.31
CA GLY A 93 -26.09 9.59 -1.73
C GLY A 93 -26.87 10.85 -1.42
#